data_AF-A0A7S0S033-F1
#
_entry.id   AF-A0A7S0S033-F1
#
_cell.length_a   1.000
_cell.length_b   1.000
_cell.length_c   1.000
_cell.angle_alpha   90.00
_cell.angle_beta   90.00
_cell.angle_gamma   90.00
#
_symmetry.space_group_name_H-M   'P 1'
#
loop_
_entity.id
_entity.type
_entity.pdbx_description
1 polymer ?
#
loop_
_entity_poly.entity_id
_entity_poly.type
_entity_poly.pdbx_seq_one_letter_code
_entity_poly.pdbx_strand_id
1 'polypeptide(L)'
;RVAVLLPFGAGRVRVFELFPVLWAIVCTWLMAFILTESGAYDDASGERQAACRSDHTDVLQSSPWFYIPYPLQWGAPILKPASILTMASGALAAMIESTGDYYACARMAGAPTPPAYVISRGVGAEGLGCCMA
;
A
#
# COMPACT_ATOMS: atom_id res chain seq x y z
N ARG A 1 3.94 27.12 -7.49
CA ARG A 1 4.71 26.00 -6.89
C ARG A 1 4.64 26.15 -5.37
N VAL A 2 3.72 25.44 -4.71
CA VAL A 2 3.46 25.59 -3.27
C VAL A 2 4.47 24.75 -2.50
N ALA A 3 5.36 25.40 -1.74
CA ALA A 3 6.31 24.73 -0.89
C ALA A 3 6.02 25.15 0.55
N VAL A 4 5.80 24.17 1.42
CA VAL A 4 5.47 24.40 2.83
C VAL A 4 6.79 24.41 3.60
N LEU A 5 7.01 25.46 4.40
CA LEU A 5 8.17 25.59 5.27
C LEU A 5 7.85 24.89 6.59
N LEU A 6 8.52 23.78 6.90
CA LEU A 6 8.33 23.09 8.18
C LEU A 6 9.15 23.79 9.29
N PRO A 7 8.64 23.86 10.54
CA PRO A 7 9.26 24.63 11.62
C PRO A 7 10.53 24.01 12.23
N PHE A 8 10.97 22.84 11.76
CA PHE A 8 12.14 22.13 12.27
C PHE A 8 13.28 22.09 11.25
N GLY A 9 14.00 23.20 11.06
CA GLY A 9 15.38 23.27 10.51
C GLY A 9 15.71 22.61 9.15
N ALA A 10 14.79 21.90 8.52
CA ALA A 10 14.96 21.16 7.29
C ALA A 10 14.33 21.96 6.14
N GLY A 11 15.03 22.02 5.01
CA GLY A 11 14.70 22.89 3.88
C GLY A 11 13.29 22.74 3.29
N ARG A 12 12.98 23.58 2.29
CA ARG A 12 11.67 23.63 1.61
C ARG A 12 11.19 22.24 1.18
N VAL A 13 10.16 21.71 1.82
CA VAL A 13 9.57 20.41 1.45
C VAL A 13 8.46 20.64 0.42
N ARG A 14 8.53 19.89 -0.69
CA ARG A 14 7.56 19.95 -1.79
C ARG A 14 6.42 18.96 -1.53
N VAL A 15 5.61 19.25 -0.52
CA VAL A 15 4.59 18.34 0.04
C VAL A 15 3.66 17.74 -1.04
N PHE A 16 3.24 18.55 -2.02
CA PHE A 16 2.35 18.09 -3.11
C PHE A 16 3.05 17.26 -4.20
N GLU A 17 4.37 17.35 -4.32
CA GLU A 17 5.16 16.53 -5.27
C GLU A 17 5.61 15.21 -4.63
N LEU A 18 5.82 15.19 -3.32
CA LEU A 18 6.28 14.01 -2.58
C LEU A 18 5.13 13.05 -2.19
N PHE A 19 3.94 13.58 -1.88
CA PHE A 19 2.83 12.77 -1.35
C PHE A 19 1.49 12.98 -2.09
N PRO A 20 1.45 13.01 -3.44
CA PRO A 20 0.21 13.28 -4.17
C PRO A 20 -0.87 12.22 -3.92
N VAL A 21 -0.48 10.95 -3.81
CA VAL A 21 -1.41 9.83 -3.56
C VAL A 21 -2.05 9.93 -2.18
N LEU A 22 -1.29 10.27 -1.14
CA LEU A 22 -1.85 10.45 0.21
C LEU A 22 -2.87 11.59 0.25
N TRP A 23 -2.56 12.71 -0.42
CA TRP A 23 -3.53 13.82 -0.54
C TRP A 23 -4.79 13.40 -1.31
N ALA A 24 -4.65 12.64 -2.39
CA ALA A 24 -5.79 12.13 -3.13
C ALA A 24 -6.70 11.25 -2.24
N ILE A 25 -6.12 10.36 -1.44
CA ILE A 25 -6.86 9.51 -0.50
C ILE A 25 -7.60 10.37 0.54
N VAL A 26 -6.91 11.34 1.16
CA VAL A 26 -7.51 12.23 2.18
C VAL A 26 -8.67 13.02 1.59
N CYS A 27 -8.47 13.66 0.42
CA CYS A 27 -9.52 14.43 -0.23
C CYS A 27 -10.72 13.57 -0.65
N THR A 28 -10.46 12.36 -1.16
CA THR A 28 -11.52 11.43 -1.59
C THR A 28 -12.35 10.96 -0.40
N TRP A 29 -11.68 10.59 0.70
CA TRP A 29 -12.36 10.17 1.93
C TRP A 29 -13.16 11.33 2.56
N LEU A 30 -12.61 12.55 2.61
CA LEU A 30 -13.32 13.73 3.09
C LEU A 30 -14.57 14.04 2.26
N MET A 31 -14.47 13.90 0.93
CA MET A 31 -15.64 14.06 0.05
C MET A 31 -16.71 13.01 0.36
N ALA A 32 -16.32 11.75 0.50
CA ALA A 32 -17.23 10.67 0.86
C ALA A 32 -17.90 10.93 2.23
N PHE A 33 -17.15 11.44 3.21
CA PHE A 33 -17.66 11.82 4.52
C PHE A 33 -18.72 12.93 4.43
N ILE A 34 -18.41 14.03 3.74
CA ILE A 34 -19.36 15.15 3.57
C ILE A 34 -20.64 14.69 2.88
N LEU A 35 -20.52 13.88 1.82
CA LEU A 35 -21.68 13.36 1.08
C LEU A 35 -22.51 12.37 1.90
N THR A 36 -21.88 11.63 2.81
CA THR A 36 -22.57 10.74 3.76
C THR A 36 -23.37 11.56 4.76
N GLU A 37 -22.76 12.56 5.41
CA GLU A 37 -23.42 13.42 6.40
C GLU A 37 -24.50 14.33 5.79
N SER A 38 -24.36 14.71 4.52
CA SER A 38 -25.37 15.50 3.81
C SER A 38 -26.60 14.69 3.37
N GLY A 39 -26.66 13.38 3.70
CA GLY A 39 -27.77 12.49 3.33
C GLY A 39 -27.86 12.17 1.84
N ALA A 40 -26.80 12.40 1.06
CA ALA A 40 -26.85 12.25 -0.40
C ALA A 40 -27.06 10.79 -0.86
N TYR A 41 -26.83 9.83 0.04
CA TYR A 41 -26.93 8.40 -0.22
C TYR A 41 -28.07 7.70 0.54
N ASP A 42 -28.93 8.43 1.25
CA ASP A 42 -29.99 7.82 2.07
C ASP A 42 -31.05 7.11 1.22
N ASP A 43 -31.37 7.64 0.05
CA ASP A 43 -32.30 7.04 -0.93
C ASP A 43 -31.60 6.22 -2.03
N ALA A 44 -30.29 5.99 -1.92
CA ALA A 44 -29.53 5.25 -2.92
C ALA A 44 -29.76 3.73 -2.82
N SER A 45 -29.43 2.98 -3.88
CA SER A 45 -29.45 1.51 -3.85
C SER A 45 -28.46 0.96 -2.79
N GLY A 46 -28.77 -0.20 -2.19
CA GLY A 46 -27.93 -0.81 -1.16
C GLY A 46 -26.48 -1.04 -1.57
N GLU A 47 -26.22 -1.35 -2.85
CA GLU A 47 -24.86 -1.47 -3.39
C GLU A 47 -24.10 -0.13 -3.37
N ARG A 48 -24.78 0.98 -3.69
CA ARG A 48 -24.18 2.32 -3.64
C ARG A 48 -23.95 2.78 -2.22
N GLN A 49 -24.85 2.43 -1.30
CA GLN A 49 -24.66 2.71 0.11
C GLN A 49 -23.41 1.99 0.65
N ALA A 50 -23.26 0.69 0.35
CA ALA A 50 -22.12 -0.10 0.79
C ALA A 50 -20.77 0.36 0.21
N ALA A 51 -20.75 0.87 -1.03
CA ALA A 51 -19.52 1.29 -1.68
C ALA A 51 -19.08 2.74 -1.37
N CYS A 52 -20.04 3.63 -1.07
CA CYS A 52 -19.78 5.08 -1.01
C CYS A 52 -19.92 5.70 0.38
N ARG A 53 -20.62 5.04 1.33
CA ARG A 53 -20.81 5.61 2.66
C ARG A 53 -19.60 5.38 3.56
N SER A 54 -19.43 6.29 4.51
CA SER A 54 -18.33 6.31 5.48
C SER A 54 -18.75 5.98 6.92
N ASP A 55 -20.04 5.69 7.15
CA ASP A 55 -20.67 5.48 8.45
C ASP A 55 -20.52 4.06 9.01
N HIS A 56 -19.93 3.13 8.24
CA HIS A 56 -19.61 1.76 8.66
C HIS A 56 -18.43 1.69 9.67
N THR A 57 -18.57 2.37 10.80
CA THR A 57 -17.54 2.44 11.86
C THR A 57 -17.64 1.32 12.89
N ASP A 58 -18.66 0.46 12.81
CA ASP A 58 -18.86 -0.68 13.72
C ASP A 58 -17.67 -1.64 13.72
N VAL A 59 -17.00 -1.79 12.58
CA VAL A 59 -15.77 -2.61 12.45
C VAL A 59 -14.65 -2.03 13.29
N LEU A 60 -14.53 -0.71 13.37
CA LEU A 60 -13.51 -0.05 14.18
C LEU A 60 -13.80 -0.18 15.68
N GLN A 61 -15.08 -0.08 16.07
CA GLN A 61 -15.48 -0.22 17.48
C GLN A 61 -15.35 -1.66 17.99
N SER A 62 -15.61 -2.66 17.13
CA SER A 62 -15.54 -4.08 17.48
C SER A 62 -14.14 -4.69 17.36
N SER A 63 -13.19 -3.95 16.77
CA SER A 63 -11.83 -4.45 16.58
C SER A 63 -10.98 -4.36 17.86
N PRO A 64 -10.17 -5.38 18.16
CA PRO A 64 -9.23 -5.32 19.28
C PRO A 64 -8.11 -4.30 19.00
N TRP A 65 -7.63 -3.62 20.05
CA TRP A 65 -6.53 -2.67 19.96
C TRP A 65 -5.20 -3.31 19.53
N PHE A 66 -4.99 -4.58 19.88
CA PHE A 66 -3.84 -5.36 19.46
C PHE A 66 -4.31 -6.70 18.91
N TYR A 67 -3.82 -7.02 17.71
CA TYR A 67 -4.08 -8.29 17.06
C TYR A 67 -2.74 -8.93 16.69
N ILE A 68 -2.49 -10.10 17.25
CA ILE A 68 -1.32 -10.91 16.92
C ILE A 68 -1.82 -12.01 15.97
N PRO A 69 -1.46 -11.96 14.67
CA PRO A 69 -1.87 -13.00 13.73
C PRO A 69 -1.22 -14.33 14.12
N TYR A 70 -2.02 -15.38 14.22
CA TYR A 70 -1.50 -16.72 14.48
C TYR A 70 -1.21 -17.43 13.14
N PRO A 71 -0.15 -18.27 13.08
CA PRO A 71 0.15 -19.00 11.87
C PRO A 71 -1.04 -19.85 11.45
N LEU A 72 -1.33 -19.86 10.14
CA LEU A 72 -2.44 -20.60 9.52
C LEU A 72 -3.85 -20.18 9.96
N GLN A 73 -4.06 -18.93 10.40
CA GLN A 73 -5.37 -18.44 10.83
C GLN A 73 -6.47 -18.46 9.77
N TRP A 74 -6.08 -18.43 8.50
CA TRP A 74 -6.98 -18.52 7.35
C TRP A 74 -7.05 -19.93 6.75
N GLY A 75 -6.52 -20.92 7.46
CA GLY A 75 -6.44 -22.32 7.03
C GLY A 75 -5.06 -22.73 6.52
N ALA A 76 -4.93 -24.03 6.23
CA ALA A 76 -3.72 -24.59 5.64
C ALA A 76 -3.56 -24.15 4.17
N PRO A 77 -2.34 -23.99 3.65
CA PRO A 77 -2.11 -23.60 2.26
C PRO A 77 -2.71 -24.64 1.30
N ILE A 78 -3.59 -24.18 0.40
CA ILE A 78 -4.23 -25.03 -0.62
C ILE A 78 -3.47 -24.88 -1.93
N LEU A 79 -2.76 -25.93 -2.33
CA LEU A 79 -1.94 -25.92 -3.55
C LEU A 79 -2.76 -26.37 -4.76
N LYS A 80 -3.21 -25.39 -5.56
CA LYS A 80 -3.86 -25.63 -6.86
C LYS A 80 -2.88 -25.28 -7.99
N PRO A 81 -2.68 -26.16 -9.00
CA PRO A 81 -1.73 -25.88 -10.09
C PRO A 81 -1.97 -24.56 -10.81
N ALA A 82 -3.23 -24.21 -11.09
CA ALA A 82 -3.58 -22.93 -11.71
C ALA A 82 -3.16 -21.74 -10.85
N SER A 83 -3.45 -21.77 -9.55
CA SER A 83 -3.07 -20.71 -8.60
C SER A 83 -1.55 -20.57 -8.47
N ILE A 84 -0.82 -21.68 -8.47
CA ILE A 84 0.65 -21.67 -8.42
C ILE A 84 1.22 -20.96 -9.65
N LEU A 85 0.72 -21.28 -10.85
CA LEU A 85 1.20 -20.64 -12.09
C LEU A 85 0.88 -19.14 -12.11
N THR A 86 -0.32 -18.74 -11.67
CA THR A 86 -0.70 -17.33 -11.56
C THR A 86 0.18 -16.58 -10.56
N MET A 87 0.43 -17.16 -9.39
CA MET A 87 1.28 -16.53 -8.37
C MET A 87 2.75 -16.49 -8.80
N ALA A 88 3.25 -17.53 -9.48
CA ALA A 88 4.62 -17.54 -10.02
C ALA A 88 4.82 -16.45 -11.09
N SER A 89 3.81 -16.20 -11.93
CA SER A 89 3.80 -15.07 -12.86
C SER A 89 3.90 -13.73 -12.14
N GLY A 90 3.09 -13.52 -11.09
CA GLY A 90 3.15 -12.32 -10.26
C GLY A 90 4.52 -12.14 -9.58
N ALA A 91 5.10 -13.22 -9.06
CA ALA A 91 6.43 -13.20 -8.45
C ALA A 91 7.54 -12.86 -9.46
N LEU A 92 7.45 -13.36 -10.70
CA LEU A 92 8.38 -12.98 -11.77
C LEU A 92 8.28 -11.49 -12.11
N ALA A 93 7.06 -10.96 -12.23
CA ALA A 93 6.85 -9.54 -12.46
C ALA A 93 7.42 -8.69 -11.31
N ALA A 94 7.17 -9.08 -10.06
CA ALA A 94 7.71 -8.40 -8.88
C ALA A 94 9.25 -8.43 -8.83
N MET A 95 9.89 -9.55 -9.18
CA MET A 95 11.36 -9.62 -9.25
C MET A 95 11.97 -8.65 -10.29
N ILE A 96 11.30 -8.48 -11.44
CA ILE A 96 11.74 -7.54 -12.49
C ILE A 96 11.59 -6.10 -11.99
N GLU A 97 10.46 -5.77 -11.37
CA GLU A 97 10.19 -4.46 -10.76
C GLU A 97 11.22 -4.12 -9.66
N SER A 98 11.41 -5.04 -8.71
CA SER A 98 12.39 -4.93 -7.61
C SER A 98 13.82 -4.68 -8.14
N THR A 99 14.22 -5.35 -9.23
CA THR A 99 15.51 -5.08 -9.88
C THR A 99 15.60 -3.65 -10.41
N GLY A 100 14.55 -3.14 -11.05
CA GLY A 100 14.46 -1.76 -11.51
C GLY A 100 14.60 -0.75 -10.37
N ASP A 101 13.98 -1.04 -9.24
CA ASP A 101 14.04 -0.18 -8.05
C ASP A 101 15.44 -0.08 -7.46
N TYR A 102 16.24 -1.16 -7.45
CA TYR A 102 17.64 -1.07 -7.02
C TYR A 102 18.45 -0.09 -7.89
N TYR A 103 18.28 -0.12 -9.21
CA TYR A 103 18.97 0.81 -10.12
C TYR A 103 18.44 2.24 -9.98
N ALA A 104 17.13 2.42 -9.87
CA ALA A 104 16.52 3.73 -9.67
C ALA A 104 16.96 4.36 -8.35
N CYS A 105 16.93 3.59 -7.25
CA CYS A 105 17.39 4.03 -5.94
C CYS A 105 18.88 4.39 -5.95
N ALA A 106 19.74 3.56 -6.56
CA ALA A 106 21.16 3.87 -6.68
C ALA A 106 21.38 5.19 -7.43
N ARG A 107 20.66 5.40 -8.53
CA ARG A 107 20.73 6.65 -9.31
C ARG A 107 20.24 7.87 -8.51
N MET A 108 19.13 7.74 -7.79
CA MET A 108 18.57 8.83 -6.97
C MET A 108 19.46 9.16 -5.77
N ALA A 109 20.08 8.15 -5.15
CA ALA A 109 21.00 8.32 -4.03
C ALA A 109 22.40 8.81 -4.46
N GLY A 110 22.68 8.90 -5.77
CA GLY A 110 24.02 9.17 -6.29
C GLY A 110 25.04 8.06 -5.97
N ALA A 111 24.54 6.87 -5.66
CA ALA A 111 25.35 5.70 -5.35
C ALA A 111 25.83 4.99 -6.63
N PRO A 112 26.94 4.24 -6.58
CA PRO A 112 27.37 3.42 -7.71
C PRO A 112 26.33 2.34 -8.03
N THR A 113 26.31 1.89 -9.29
CA THR A 113 25.41 0.82 -9.74
C THR A 113 25.61 -0.44 -8.90
N PRO A 114 24.54 -1.03 -8.34
CA PRO A 114 24.66 -2.17 -7.45
C PRO A 114 25.18 -3.40 -8.21
N PRO A 115 26.19 -4.13 -7.67
CA PRO A 115 26.69 -5.34 -8.31
C PRO A 115 25.68 -6.48 -8.17
N ALA A 116 25.73 -7.45 -9.10
CA ALA A 116 24.74 -8.53 -9.19
C ALA A 116 24.54 -9.31 -7.88
N TYR A 117 25.62 -9.56 -7.12
CA TYR A 117 25.51 -10.30 -5.85
C TYR A 117 24.71 -9.55 -4.77
N VAL A 118 24.67 -8.22 -4.80
CA VAL A 118 23.87 -7.42 -3.85
C VAL A 118 22.39 -7.52 -4.22
N ILE A 119 22.07 -7.42 -5.51
CA ILE A 119 20.71 -7.58 -6.02
C ILE A 119 20.18 -8.98 -5.69
N SER A 120 20.95 -10.04 -5.98
CA SER A 120 20.53 -11.42 -5.68
C SER A 120 20.27 -11.65 -4.18
N ARG A 121 21.06 -11.04 -3.29
CA ARG A 121 20.83 -11.10 -1.85
C ARG A 121 19.59 -10.32 -1.43
N GLY A 122 19.35 -9.16 -2.03
CA GLY A 122 18.16 -8.34 -1.79
C GLY A 122 16.87 -9.06 -2.20
N VAL A 123 16.83 -9.58 -3.43
CA VAL A 123 15.69 -10.38 -3.93
C VAL A 123 15.50 -11.66 -3.10
N GLY A 124 16.59 -12.31 -2.67
CA GLY A 124 16.50 -13.46 -1.77
C GLY A 124 15.87 -13.13 -0.41
N ALA A 125 16.21 -11.97 0.17
CA ALA A 125 15.60 -11.49 1.41
C ALA A 125 14.12 -11.11 1.24
N GLU A 126 13.76 -10.52 0.09
CA GLU A 126 12.38 -10.24 -0.29
C GLU A 126 11.55 -11.53 -0.36
N GLY A 127 12.05 -12.56 -1.05
CA GLY A 127 11.38 -13.86 -1.13
C GLY A 127 11.16 -14.52 0.23
N LEU A 128 12.13 -14.42 1.15
CA LEU A 128 11.97 -14.88 2.53
C LEU A 128 10.88 -14.10 3.27
N GLY A 129 10.83 -12.78 3.08
CA GLY A 129 9.77 -11.93 3.62
C GLY A 129 8.39 -12.35 3.12
N CYS A 130 8.25 -12.61 1.82
CA CYS A 130 7.01 -13.09 1.20
C CYS A 130 6.59 -14.47 1.70
N CYS A 131 7.52 -15.34 2.09
CA CYS A 131 7.18 -16.64 2.69
C CYS A 131 6.71 -16.53 4.15
N MET A 132 7.12 -15.47 4.87
CA MET A 132 6.73 -15.23 6.26
C MET A 132 5.42 -14.45 6.39
N ALA A 133 5.11 -13.61 5.40
CA ALA A 133 3.88 -12.84 5.30
C ALA A 133 2.67 -13.74 5.06
#